data_AF-A0A6P5AS38-F1
#
_entry.id   AF-A0A6P5AS38-F1
#
_cell.length_a   1.000
_cell.length_b   1.000
_cell.length_c   1.000
_cell.angle_alpha   90.00
_cell.angle_beta   90.00
_cell.angle_gamma   90.00
#
_symmetry.space_group_name_H-M   'P 1'
#
loop_
_entity.id
_entity.type
_entity.pdbx_description
1 polymer ?
#
loop_
_entity_poly.entity_id
_entity_poly.type
_entity_poly.pdbx_seq_one_letter_code
_entity_poly.pdbx_strand_id
1 'polypeptide(L)'
;MDLAHAGQTNLTNSTTHQRIADQDHLQAVTISYSSLRLFFPDRQMNVMLSTFIDGSDQEDFHANTQSPQLTDVKSLTHFEESFFWTRGDDRVYKEHLNEDTGQFYHNQFSFNIEFFFGPFVGLEMYHPSMQPVPVPANPPQDLRVLFGEDSVFLSWLEPEQLSTFGKGAWKDWRYELEVQNLDNLSENSTCVSDITAYNYTLQQLEKGTQYSFSVRAYSGGGPGPWSDSFVGRVYSQEALEYHG
;
A
#
# COMPACT_ATOMS: atom_id res chain seq x y z
N MET A 1 3.99 11.11 -0.13
CA MET A 1 2.83 10.81 0.73
C MET A 1 2.48 12.10 1.47
N ASP A 2 1.30 12.68 1.23
CA ASP A 2 0.86 13.86 1.99
C ASP A 2 0.28 13.39 3.33
N LEU A 3 1.11 13.41 4.38
CA LEU A 3 0.75 12.99 5.74
C LEU A 3 -0.34 13.88 6.35
N ALA A 4 -0.70 15.02 5.73
CA ALA A 4 -1.76 15.90 6.19
C ALA A 4 -3.17 15.30 6.06
N HIS A 5 -3.33 14.22 5.27
CA HIS A 5 -4.66 13.72 4.88
C HIS A 5 -5.03 12.33 5.43
N ALA A 6 -4.19 11.72 6.27
CA ALA A 6 -4.53 10.46 6.96
C ALA A 6 -5.60 10.60 8.05
N GLY A 7 -6.21 11.79 8.22
CA GLY A 7 -7.19 12.08 9.29
C GLY A 7 -8.54 12.66 8.85
N GLN A 8 -8.87 12.68 7.55
CA GLN A 8 -10.15 13.24 7.09
C GLN A 8 -10.99 12.23 6.28
N THR A 9 -11.49 11.24 7.00
CA THR A 9 -12.73 10.51 6.65
C THR A 9 -13.85 11.02 7.55
N ASN A 10 -15.07 11.11 7.01
CA ASN A 10 -16.27 11.53 7.72
C ASN A 10 -16.56 10.58 8.90
N LEU A 11 -15.99 10.87 10.07
CA LEU A 11 -16.19 10.12 11.29
C LEU A 11 -17.13 10.93 12.19
N THR A 12 -18.41 10.58 12.19
CA THR A 12 -19.22 10.75 13.40
C THR A 12 -18.72 9.73 14.42
N ASN A 13 -17.64 10.07 15.14
CA ASN A 13 -17.35 9.68 16.53
C ASN A 13 -15.87 9.96 16.85
N SER A 14 -15.65 10.96 17.72
CA SER A 14 -14.44 11.20 18.51
C SER A 14 -13.12 11.30 17.74
N THR A 15 -12.69 12.53 17.40
CA THR A 15 -11.28 12.82 17.06
C THR A 15 -10.42 12.80 18.33
N THR A 16 -10.29 11.62 18.93
CA THR A 16 -9.30 11.35 19.97
C THR A 16 -7.96 11.14 19.29
N HIS A 17 -7.11 12.16 19.33
CA HIS A 17 -5.72 12.03 18.92
C HIS A 17 -5.01 11.07 19.89
N GLN A 18 -4.52 9.95 19.38
CA GLN A 18 -3.67 9.03 20.14
C GLN A 18 -2.21 9.44 19.96
N ARG A 19 -1.51 9.70 21.07
CA ARG A 19 -0.07 9.98 21.05
C ARG A 19 0.68 8.67 20.77
N ILE A 20 1.45 8.65 19.69
CA ILE A 20 2.25 7.49 19.26
C ILE A 20 3.58 7.43 20.03
N ALA A 21 4.31 8.55 20.06
CA ALA A 21 5.55 8.71 20.81
C ALA A 21 5.64 10.13 21.39
N ASP A 22 6.40 10.28 22.47
CA ASP A 22 6.70 11.57 23.11
C ASP A 22 8.22 11.73 23.19
N GLN A 23 8.72 12.83 22.66
CA GLN A 23 10.16 13.08 22.50
C GLN A 23 10.44 14.58 22.59
N ASP A 24 11.43 14.94 23.41
CA ASP A 24 11.88 16.32 23.51
C ASP A 24 12.60 16.74 22.23
N HIS A 25 12.06 17.73 21.52
CA HIS A 25 12.65 18.31 20.31
C HIS A 25 12.85 17.33 19.14
N LEU A 26 11.85 16.47 18.88
CA LEU A 26 11.80 15.61 17.70
C LEU A 26 11.81 16.46 16.40
N GLN A 27 12.90 16.41 15.65
CA GLN A 27 13.08 17.17 14.40
C GLN A 27 13.08 16.30 13.15
N ALA A 28 13.35 15.00 13.29
CA ALA A 28 13.44 14.07 12.18
C ALA A 28 12.73 12.75 12.52
N VAL A 29 11.93 12.26 11.57
CA VAL A 29 11.25 10.96 11.66
C VAL A 29 11.24 10.36 10.25
N THR A 30 11.37 9.03 10.17
CA THR A 30 11.16 8.29 8.92
C THR A 30 10.29 7.06 9.17
N ILE A 31 9.73 6.48 8.11
CA ILE A 31 8.84 5.32 8.18
C ILE A 31 9.33 4.22 7.25
N SER A 32 9.39 2.98 7.73
CA SER A 32 9.47 1.82 6.86
C SER A 32 8.07 1.40 6.44
N TYR A 33 7.78 1.48 5.14
CA TYR A 33 6.46 1.15 4.60
C TYR A 33 6.18 -0.35 4.59
N SER A 34 7.21 -1.20 4.58
CA SER A 34 7.05 -2.66 4.61
C SER A 34 6.65 -3.17 6.00
N SER A 35 7.20 -2.56 7.06
CA SER A 35 6.90 -2.93 8.46
C SER A 35 5.96 -1.97 9.17
N LEU A 36 5.52 -0.88 8.51
CA LEU A 36 4.73 0.21 9.09
C LEU A 36 5.31 0.73 10.41
N ARG A 37 6.64 0.76 10.49
CA ARG A 37 7.39 1.15 11.68
C ARG A 37 8.01 2.53 11.51
N LEU A 38 7.83 3.38 12.52
CA LEU A 38 8.46 4.69 12.62
C LEU A 38 9.85 4.54 13.24
N PHE A 39 10.78 5.38 12.77
CA PHE A 39 12.12 5.51 13.31
C PHE A 39 12.41 6.97 13.57
N PHE A 40 12.94 7.27 14.75
CA PHE A 40 13.28 8.62 15.15
C PHE A 40 14.41 8.64 16.17
N PRO A 41 15.31 9.63 16.13
CA PRO A 41 16.41 9.71 17.06
C PRO A 41 15.96 10.31 18.40
N ASP A 42 16.42 9.72 19.50
CA ASP A 42 16.36 10.34 20.82
C ASP A 42 17.69 11.07 21.08
N ARG A 43 17.60 12.39 21.27
CA ARG A 43 18.78 13.26 21.45
C ARG A 43 19.48 13.02 22.78
N GLN A 44 18.76 12.74 23.86
CA GLN A 44 19.32 12.63 25.21
C GLN A 44 20.04 11.30 25.38
N MET A 45 19.42 10.22 24.90
CA MET A 45 19.98 8.87 24.92
C MET A 45 20.98 8.64 23.78
N ASN A 46 20.94 9.46 22.71
CA ASN A 46 21.76 9.32 21.50
C ASN A 46 21.56 7.95 20.81
N VAL A 47 20.30 7.52 20.72
CA VAL A 47 19.89 6.24 20.13
C VAL A 47 18.83 6.43 19.05
N MET A 48 18.64 5.42 18.19
CA MET A 48 17.53 5.38 17.25
C MET A 48 16.37 4.67 17.94
N LEU A 49 15.27 5.36 18.21
CA LEU A 49 14.06 4.71 18.68
C LEU A 49 13.23 4.25 17.49
N SER A 50 12.49 3.16 17.69
CA SER A 50 11.49 2.70 16.74
C SER A 50 10.20 2.30 17.44
N THR A 51 9.07 2.43 16.74
CA THR A 51 7.74 2.03 17.26
C THR A 51 6.80 1.79 16.08
N PHE A 52 5.77 0.97 16.26
CA PHE A 52 4.71 0.84 15.26
C PHE A 52 3.84 2.10 15.19
N ILE A 53 3.09 2.24 14.11
CA ILE A 53 2.21 3.40 13.89
C ILE A 53 1.10 3.54 14.95
N ASP A 54 0.80 2.49 15.71
CA ASP A 54 -0.12 2.51 16.84
C ASP A 54 0.54 2.88 18.19
N GLY A 55 1.87 3.09 18.19
CA GLY A 55 2.68 3.40 19.36
C GLY A 55 3.10 2.17 20.17
N SER A 56 2.80 0.96 19.71
CA SER A 56 3.24 -0.27 20.36
C SER A 56 4.71 -0.58 20.04
N ASP A 57 5.29 -1.48 20.85
CA ASP A 57 6.62 -2.05 20.63
C ASP A 57 7.72 -1.01 20.43
N GLN A 58 7.77 -0.02 21.32
CA GLN A 58 8.85 0.96 21.29
C GLN A 58 10.15 0.32 21.79
N GLU A 59 11.20 0.41 20.98
CA GLU A 59 12.52 -0.12 21.33
C GLU A 59 13.67 0.80 20.90
N ASP A 60 14.83 0.58 21.51
CA ASP A 60 16.13 1.06 21.03
C ASP A 60 16.57 0.20 19.84
N PHE A 61 16.40 0.75 18.64
CA PHE A 61 16.73 0.10 17.39
C PHE A 61 18.25 0.13 17.17
N HIS A 62 18.82 -1.04 16.85
CA HIS A 62 20.27 -1.21 16.70
C HIS A 62 21.09 -0.78 17.95
N ALA A 63 20.62 -1.18 19.13
CA ALA A 63 21.21 -0.86 20.45
C ALA A 63 22.70 -1.25 20.62
N ASN A 64 23.26 -2.11 19.74
CA ASN A 64 24.67 -2.52 19.74
C ASN A 64 25.58 -1.60 18.89
N THR A 65 25.12 -0.38 18.59
CA THR A 65 25.90 0.66 17.90
C THR A 65 27.09 1.11 18.73
N GLN A 66 28.31 1.03 18.18
CA GLN A 66 29.55 1.27 18.94
C GLN A 66 29.85 2.76 19.20
N SER A 67 29.41 3.67 18.32
CA SER A 67 29.64 5.11 18.44
C SER A 67 28.51 5.91 17.82
N PRO A 68 27.33 5.96 18.48
CA PRO A 68 26.16 6.61 17.91
C PRO A 68 26.38 8.11 17.66
N GLN A 69 25.87 8.59 16.54
CA GLN A 69 25.97 9.98 16.06
C GLN A 69 24.59 10.60 15.81
N LEU A 70 23.64 10.38 16.72
CA LEU A 70 22.22 10.74 16.59
C LEU A 70 21.82 11.98 17.39
N THR A 71 22.79 12.80 17.79
CA THR A 71 22.50 14.08 18.48
C THR A 71 22.14 15.18 17.48
N ASP A 72 21.00 15.85 17.70
CA ASP A 72 20.52 16.99 16.88
C ASP A 72 20.33 16.67 15.38
N VAL A 73 19.77 15.50 15.10
CA VAL A 73 19.41 15.10 13.72
C VAL A 73 18.36 16.06 13.15
N LYS A 74 18.65 16.65 11.99
CA LYS A 74 17.76 17.57 11.27
C LYS A 74 16.88 16.87 10.23
N SER A 75 17.43 15.87 9.57
CA SER A 75 16.72 15.06 8.59
C SER A 75 17.21 13.63 8.64
N LEU A 76 16.29 12.68 8.49
CA LEU A 76 16.54 11.25 8.56
C LEU A 76 15.79 10.56 7.41
N THR A 77 16.46 9.64 6.73
CA THR A 77 15.85 8.71 5.78
C THR A 77 16.47 7.33 5.96
N HIS A 78 15.86 6.31 5.38
CA HIS A 78 16.45 4.98 5.31
C HIS A 78 16.36 4.43 3.89
N PHE A 79 17.12 3.36 3.65
CA PHE A 79 16.97 2.49 2.50
C PHE A 79 17.57 1.13 2.86
N GLU A 80 16.84 0.04 2.58
CA GLU A 80 17.29 -1.34 2.88
C GLU A 80 17.82 -1.49 4.32
N GLU A 81 17.08 -0.96 5.30
CA GLU A 81 17.40 -1.02 6.73
C GLU A 81 18.68 -0.27 7.16
N SER A 82 19.36 0.43 6.23
CA SER A 82 20.41 1.39 6.55
C SER A 82 19.86 2.79 6.70
N PHE A 83 20.23 3.49 7.77
CA PHE A 83 19.84 4.89 7.99
C PHE A 83 20.84 5.89 7.44
N PHE A 84 20.32 7.03 6.99
CA PHE A 84 21.07 8.18 6.52
C PHE A 84 20.51 9.43 7.18
N TRP A 85 21.36 10.29 7.72
CA TRP A 85 20.90 11.50 8.39
C TRP A 85 21.86 12.67 8.27
N THR A 86 21.36 13.85 8.60
CA THR A 86 22.14 15.10 8.68
C THR A 86 21.92 15.73 10.04
N ARG A 87 22.90 16.51 10.50
CA ARG A 87 22.83 17.24 11.78
C ARG A 87 22.77 18.76 11.56
N GLY A 88 22.50 19.20 10.33
CA GLY A 88 22.57 20.62 9.97
C GLY A 88 24.00 21.13 9.87
N ASP A 89 24.96 20.24 9.60
CA ASP A 89 26.36 20.53 9.29
C ASP A 89 26.67 20.19 7.81
N ASP A 90 27.94 20.25 7.43
CA ASP A 90 28.43 19.96 6.08
C ASP A 90 28.64 18.45 5.81
N ARG A 91 28.03 17.60 6.64
CA ARG A 91 28.22 16.15 6.61
C ARG A 91 26.90 15.42 6.39
N VAL A 92 27.01 14.27 5.77
CA VAL A 92 25.95 13.25 5.79
C VAL A 92 26.47 12.06 6.56
N TYR A 93 25.64 11.53 7.42
CA TYR A 93 25.92 10.36 8.21
C TYR A 93 25.20 9.16 7.64
N LYS A 94 25.81 7.98 7.75
CA LYS A 94 25.23 6.71 7.34
C LYS A 94 25.51 5.65 8.38
N GLU A 95 24.52 4.81 8.64
CA GLU A 95 24.71 3.59 9.40
C GLU A 95 25.32 2.47 8.52
N HIS A 96 26.13 1.63 9.14
CA HIS A 96 26.73 0.46 8.51
C HIS A 96 26.77 -0.71 9.49
N LEU A 97 26.17 -1.83 9.08
CA LEU A 97 26.31 -3.12 9.77
C LEU A 97 27.64 -3.77 9.41
N ASN A 98 28.43 -4.15 10.41
CA ASN A 98 29.54 -5.06 10.22
C ASN A 98 29.02 -6.50 10.33
N GLU A 99 28.95 -7.22 9.21
CA GLU A 99 28.38 -8.58 9.14
C GLU A 99 29.15 -9.61 9.99
N ASP A 100 30.47 -9.46 10.15
CA ASP A 100 31.30 -10.40 10.92
C ASP A 100 31.02 -10.32 12.43
N THR A 101 30.68 -9.12 12.91
CA THR A 101 30.52 -8.83 14.35
C THR A 101 29.06 -8.58 14.76
N GLY A 102 28.18 -8.35 13.79
CA GLY A 102 26.81 -7.90 14.00
C GLY A 102 26.69 -6.46 14.54
N GLN A 103 27.79 -5.73 14.68
CA GLN A 103 27.81 -4.39 15.29
C GLN A 103 27.50 -3.30 14.26
N PHE A 104 26.79 -2.26 14.70
CA PHE A 104 26.51 -1.09 13.88
C PHE A 104 27.52 0.04 14.13
N TYR A 105 27.86 0.73 13.05
CA TYR A 105 28.78 1.86 13.03
C TYR A 105 28.16 3.03 12.28
N HIS A 106 28.36 4.23 12.82
CA HIS A 106 27.89 5.45 12.18
C HIS A 106 29.07 6.12 11.49
N ASN A 107 29.06 6.10 10.17
CA ASN A 107 30.07 6.72 9.32
C ASN A 107 29.66 8.14 8.96
N GLN A 108 30.65 9.01 8.76
CA GLN A 108 30.44 10.37 8.27
C GLN A 108 31.05 10.54 6.87
N PHE A 109 30.32 11.22 6.01
CA PHE A 109 30.74 11.58 4.66
C PHE A 109 30.80 13.10 4.58
N SER A 110 31.98 13.61 4.25
CA SER A 110 32.19 15.02 3.97
C SER A 110 32.23 15.22 2.47
N PHE A 111 31.47 16.19 1.98
CA PHE A 111 31.40 16.51 0.57
C PHE A 111 32.12 17.82 0.33
N ASN A 112 33.24 17.78 -0.39
CA ASN A 112 33.88 18.98 -0.89
C ASN A 112 33.26 19.32 -2.25
N ILE A 113 32.11 19.98 -2.21
CA ILE A 113 31.43 20.45 -3.41
C ILE A 113 31.89 21.88 -3.62
N GLU A 114 32.81 22.09 -4.57
CA GLU A 114 33.08 23.42 -5.10
C GLU A 114 31.71 24.03 -5.47
N PHE A 115 31.37 25.17 -4.87
CA PHE A 115 30.08 25.89 -5.00
C PHE A 115 28.93 25.54 -4.03
N PHE A 116 29.09 24.62 -3.07
CA PHE A 116 28.12 24.44 -1.98
C PHE A 116 28.77 24.64 -0.61
N PHE A 117 28.34 25.68 0.09
CA PHE A 117 28.86 26.08 1.41
C PHE A 117 27.80 26.02 2.53
N GLY A 118 26.65 25.39 2.25
CA GLY A 118 25.52 25.33 3.17
C GLY A 118 25.49 24.02 3.97
N PRO A 119 24.80 24.00 5.11
CA PRO A 119 24.53 22.75 5.82
C PRO A 119 23.56 21.88 5.02
N PHE A 120 23.72 20.57 5.13
CA PHE A 120 22.68 19.64 4.71
C PHE A 120 21.58 19.61 5.78
N VAL A 121 20.38 20.04 5.42
CA VAL A 121 19.22 20.11 6.33
C VAL A 121 18.07 19.20 5.92
N GLY A 122 18.13 18.61 4.72
CA GLY A 122 17.12 17.73 4.17
C GLY A 122 17.76 16.58 3.41
N LEU A 123 17.29 15.36 3.65
CA LEU A 123 17.62 14.16 2.91
C LEU A 123 16.33 13.51 2.44
N GLU A 124 16.28 13.15 1.17
CA GLU A 124 15.16 12.45 0.56
C GLU A 124 15.69 11.23 -0.18
N MET A 125 15.07 10.07 0.06
CA MET A 125 15.39 8.85 -0.65
C MET A 125 14.42 8.64 -1.81
N TYR A 126 14.96 8.74 -3.03
CA TYR A 126 14.21 8.57 -4.27
C TYR A 126 14.38 7.15 -4.82
N HIS A 127 13.63 6.20 -4.26
CA HIS A 127 13.61 4.83 -4.76
C HIS A 127 12.17 4.29 -4.83
N PRO A 128 11.79 3.53 -5.88
CA PRO A 128 10.42 3.00 -6.01
C PRO A 128 9.95 2.15 -4.82
N SER A 129 10.85 1.38 -4.18
CA SER A 129 10.49 0.60 -2.98
C SER A 129 10.16 1.46 -1.75
N MET A 130 10.59 2.72 -1.75
CA MET A 130 10.27 3.70 -0.69
C MET A 130 8.92 4.37 -0.92
N GLN A 131 8.25 4.10 -2.04
CA GLN A 131 6.90 4.56 -2.37
C GLN A 131 6.16 3.44 -3.10
N PRO A 132 5.88 2.30 -2.44
CA PRO A 132 5.28 1.15 -3.10
C PRO A 132 3.90 1.51 -3.65
N VAL A 133 3.60 1.00 -4.85
CA VAL A 133 2.26 1.12 -5.44
C VAL A 133 1.32 0.19 -4.67
N PRO A 134 0.24 0.70 -4.07
CA PRO A 134 -0.67 -0.09 -3.24
C PRO A 134 -1.40 -1.13 -4.07
N VAL A 135 -1.45 -2.37 -3.59
CA VAL A 135 -2.27 -3.45 -4.16
C VAL A 135 -3.64 -3.43 -3.50
N PRO A 136 -4.75 -3.58 -4.25
CA PRO A 136 -6.07 -3.69 -3.64
C PRO A 136 -6.15 -4.84 -2.64
N ALA A 137 -6.37 -4.52 -1.36
CA ALA A 137 -6.39 -5.52 -0.29
C ALA A 137 -7.73 -6.26 -0.19
N ASN A 138 -8.82 -5.59 -0.59
CA ASN A 138 -10.18 -6.11 -0.54
C ASN A 138 -10.72 -6.34 -1.95
N PRO A 139 -11.69 -7.26 -2.14
CA PRO A 139 -12.34 -7.46 -3.42
C PRO A 139 -13.36 -6.34 -3.69
N PRO A 140 -13.78 -6.13 -4.95
CA PRO A 140 -14.94 -5.31 -5.27
C PRO A 140 -16.20 -5.85 -4.59
N GLN A 141 -17.11 -4.95 -4.23
CA GLN A 141 -18.28 -5.27 -3.41
C GLN A 141 -19.55 -5.34 -4.27
N ASP A 142 -20.58 -6.04 -3.78
CA ASP A 142 -21.93 -6.01 -4.35
C ASP A 142 -21.96 -6.27 -5.87
N LEU A 143 -21.32 -7.37 -6.30
CA LEU A 143 -21.38 -7.82 -7.68
C LEU A 143 -22.83 -8.23 -8.01
N ARG A 144 -23.42 -7.50 -8.96
CA ARG A 144 -24.77 -7.73 -9.46
C ARG A 144 -24.71 -8.10 -10.92
N VAL A 145 -25.55 -9.06 -11.31
CA VAL A 145 -25.62 -9.59 -12.67
C VAL A 145 -27.08 -9.56 -13.14
N LEU A 146 -27.31 -8.96 -14.31
CA LEU A 146 -28.61 -8.90 -14.98
C LEU A 146 -28.51 -9.62 -16.32
N PHE A 147 -29.28 -10.68 -16.48
CA PHE A 147 -29.35 -11.45 -17.71
C PHE A 147 -30.37 -10.80 -18.66
N GLY A 148 -29.91 -10.43 -19.84
CA GLY A 148 -30.75 -10.06 -20.99
C GLY A 148 -30.87 -11.22 -21.99
N GLU A 149 -31.48 -10.93 -23.14
CA GLU A 149 -31.72 -11.93 -24.20
C GLU A 149 -30.44 -12.37 -24.92
N ASP A 150 -29.55 -11.41 -25.22
CA ASP A 150 -28.28 -11.64 -25.95
C ASP A 150 -27.06 -11.03 -25.22
N SER A 151 -27.26 -10.58 -23.97
CA SER A 151 -26.22 -9.88 -23.20
C SER A 151 -26.39 -10.09 -21.71
N VAL A 152 -25.28 -9.99 -20.97
CA VAL A 152 -25.29 -9.98 -19.50
C VAL A 152 -24.66 -8.67 -19.04
N PHE A 153 -25.39 -7.90 -18.24
CA PHE A 153 -24.91 -6.67 -17.63
C PHE A 153 -24.41 -6.96 -16.22
N LEU A 154 -23.19 -6.55 -15.91
CA LEU A 154 -22.56 -6.68 -14.61
C LEU A 154 -22.28 -5.31 -14.03
N SER A 155 -22.49 -5.15 -12.73
CA SER A 155 -22.11 -3.94 -11.98
C SER A 155 -21.62 -4.31 -10.60
N TRP A 156 -20.70 -3.53 -10.06
CA TRP A 156 -20.14 -3.72 -8.72
C TRP A 156 -19.84 -2.37 -8.06
N LEU A 157 -19.44 -2.39 -6.81
CA LEU A 157 -18.95 -1.25 -6.05
C LEU A 157 -17.43 -1.37 -5.85
N GLU A 158 -16.78 -0.25 -5.55
CA GLU A 158 -15.35 -0.23 -5.26
C GLU A 158 -14.99 -1.11 -4.06
N PRO A 159 -13.76 -1.66 -4.00
CA PRO A 159 -13.28 -2.33 -2.80
C PRO A 159 -13.29 -1.41 -1.59
N GLU A 160 -13.51 -1.98 -0.41
CA GLU A 160 -13.39 -1.22 0.83
C GLU A 160 -11.95 -0.71 0.99
N GLN A 161 -11.81 0.60 1.18
CA GLN A 161 -10.51 1.25 1.28
C GLN A 161 -9.97 1.13 2.71
N LEU A 162 -8.77 0.58 2.86
CA LEU A 162 -8.07 0.54 4.13
C LEU A 162 -7.70 1.96 4.56
N SER A 163 -8.03 2.33 5.79
CA SER A 163 -7.72 3.64 6.37
C SER A 163 -6.22 3.94 6.46
N THR A 164 -5.37 2.92 6.34
CA THR A 164 -3.91 3.02 6.35
C THR A 164 -3.33 3.69 5.11
N PHE A 165 -4.04 3.69 3.98
CA PHE A 165 -3.57 4.33 2.75
C PHE A 165 -4.29 5.65 2.48
N GLY A 166 -3.52 6.70 2.19
CA GLY A 166 -4.07 8.01 1.86
C GLY A 166 -4.93 7.96 0.58
N LYS A 167 -5.84 8.92 0.41
CA LYS A 167 -6.79 8.98 -0.74
C LYS A 167 -6.13 8.86 -2.13
N GLY A 168 -4.87 9.28 -2.26
CA GLY A 168 -4.10 9.17 -3.50
C GLY A 168 -3.67 7.75 -3.88
N ALA A 169 -3.65 6.81 -2.92
CA ALA A 169 -3.31 5.40 -3.12
C ALA A 169 -4.33 4.67 -4.01
N TRP A 170 -5.56 5.17 -4.04
CA TRP A 170 -6.71 4.53 -4.70
C TRP A 170 -6.94 5.08 -6.12
N LYS A 171 -5.98 5.85 -6.65
CA LYS A 171 -6.06 6.38 -8.02
C LYS A 171 -5.68 5.31 -9.03
N ASP A 172 -6.33 5.36 -10.19
CA ASP A 172 -6.01 4.57 -11.38
C ASP A 172 -6.14 3.04 -11.22
N TRP A 173 -6.98 2.60 -10.28
CA TRP A 173 -7.35 1.19 -10.19
C TRP A 173 -8.20 0.77 -11.38
N ARG A 174 -7.97 -0.46 -11.84
CA ARG A 174 -8.71 -1.09 -12.93
C ARG A 174 -9.34 -2.39 -12.44
N TYR A 175 -10.28 -2.93 -13.20
CA TYR A 175 -10.97 -4.16 -12.88
C TYR A 175 -10.72 -5.24 -13.92
N GLU A 176 -10.68 -6.47 -13.44
CA GLU A 176 -10.71 -7.68 -14.24
C GLU A 176 -11.99 -8.46 -13.93
N LEU A 177 -12.62 -9.00 -14.97
CA LEU A 177 -13.79 -9.86 -14.87
C LEU A 177 -13.43 -11.26 -15.37
N GLU A 178 -13.61 -12.26 -14.51
CA GLU A 178 -13.52 -13.66 -14.86
C GLU A 178 -14.92 -14.22 -15.17
N VAL A 179 -15.02 -14.95 -16.27
CA VAL A 179 -16.23 -15.61 -16.76
C VAL A 179 -15.93 -17.07 -17.02
N GLN A 180 -16.62 -17.99 -16.33
CA GLN A 180 -16.43 -19.43 -16.50
C GLN A 180 -17.73 -20.11 -16.92
N ASN A 181 -17.67 -20.89 -18.01
CA ASN A 181 -18.75 -21.78 -18.43
C ASN A 181 -18.79 -22.99 -17.48
N LEU A 182 -19.87 -23.13 -16.71
CA LEU A 182 -20.02 -24.21 -15.73
C LEU A 182 -20.57 -25.50 -16.36
N ASP A 183 -21.21 -25.42 -17.52
CA ASP A 183 -21.68 -26.60 -18.25
C ASP A 183 -20.53 -27.24 -19.08
N ASN A 184 -19.43 -26.50 -19.29
CA ASN A 184 -18.21 -26.99 -19.93
C ASN A 184 -16.95 -26.57 -19.16
N LEU A 185 -16.69 -27.21 -18.01
CA LEU A 185 -15.52 -26.94 -17.17
C LEU A 185 -14.17 -27.28 -17.83
N SER A 186 -14.16 -27.94 -19.00
CA SER A 186 -12.93 -28.17 -19.78
C SER A 186 -12.51 -26.93 -20.57
N GLU A 187 -13.42 -25.98 -20.75
CA GLU A 187 -13.15 -24.67 -21.34
C GLU A 187 -12.50 -23.76 -20.29
N ASN A 188 -11.41 -23.08 -20.67
CA ASN A 188 -10.75 -22.13 -19.79
C ASN A 188 -11.67 -20.95 -19.48
N SER A 189 -11.55 -20.38 -18.27
CA SER A 189 -12.22 -19.13 -17.96
C SER A 189 -11.74 -18.01 -18.89
N THR A 190 -12.67 -17.17 -19.30
CA THR A 190 -12.37 -15.96 -20.06
C THR A 190 -12.15 -14.82 -19.09
N CYS A 191 -11.03 -14.09 -19.25
CA CYS A 191 -10.74 -12.90 -18.46
C CYS A 191 -10.83 -11.65 -19.33
N VAL A 192 -11.58 -10.65 -18.86
CA VAL A 192 -11.65 -9.30 -19.44
C VAL A 192 -10.91 -8.36 -18.52
N SER A 193 -9.88 -7.67 -19.02
CA SER A 193 -9.05 -6.73 -18.24
C SER A 193 -9.28 -5.27 -18.61
N ASP A 194 -8.59 -4.37 -17.91
CA ASP A 194 -8.54 -2.93 -18.17
C ASP A 194 -9.90 -2.20 -18.09
N ILE A 195 -10.83 -2.74 -17.32
CA ILE A 195 -12.13 -2.11 -17.09
C ILE A 195 -11.93 -0.94 -16.11
N THR A 196 -12.32 0.27 -16.51
CA THR A 196 -12.20 1.49 -15.67
C THR A 196 -13.53 1.90 -15.03
N ALA A 197 -14.65 1.41 -15.56
CA ALA A 197 -15.98 1.64 -15.00
C ALA A 197 -16.32 0.60 -13.92
N TYR A 198 -17.34 0.90 -13.13
CA TYR A 198 -17.93 -0.03 -12.14
C TYR A 198 -18.96 -0.99 -12.75
N ASN A 199 -18.93 -1.15 -14.07
CA ASN A 199 -19.83 -2.01 -14.80
C ASN A 199 -19.21 -2.51 -16.10
N TYR A 200 -19.76 -3.60 -16.62
CA TYR A 200 -19.38 -4.18 -17.89
C TYR A 200 -20.54 -4.96 -18.51
N THR A 201 -20.68 -4.92 -19.84
CA THR A 201 -21.68 -5.70 -20.56
C THR A 201 -21.00 -6.77 -21.40
N LEU A 202 -21.24 -8.03 -21.06
CA LEU A 202 -20.86 -9.17 -21.89
C LEU A 202 -21.92 -9.39 -22.96
N GLN A 203 -21.46 -9.70 -24.17
CA GLN A 203 -22.32 -10.06 -25.30
C GLN A 203 -21.99 -11.48 -25.74
N GLN A 204 -22.90 -12.11 -26.47
CA GLN A 204 -22.66 -13.39 -27.17
C GLN A 204 -22.35 -14.58 -26.24
N LEU A 205 -22.92 -14.60 -25.02
CA LEU A 205 -22.89 -15.79 -24.17
C LEU A 205 -23.88 -16.83 -24.71
N GLU A 206 -23.57 -18.10 -24.51
CA GLU A 206 -24.41 -19.20 -24.98
C GLU A 206 -25.74 -19.24 -24.21
N LYS A 207 -26.86 -19.27 -24.95
CA LYS A 207 -28.20 -19.29 -24.36
C LYS A 207 -28.44 -20.62 -23.64
N GLY A 208 -29.06 -20.55 -22.46
CA GLY A 208 -29.33 -21.74 -21.65
C GLY A 208 -28.13 -22.27 -20.89
N THR A 209 -26.94 -21.68 -21.06
CA THR A 209 -25.70 -22.10 -20.41
C THR A 209 -25.51 -21.41 -19.06
N GLN A 210 -25.01 -22.17 -18.08
CA GLN A 210 -24.70 -21.67 -16.75
C GLN A 210 -23.28 -21.09 -16.68
N TYR A 211 -23.16 -19.86 -16.20
CA TYR A 211 -21.89 -19.16 -16.05
C TYR A 211 -21.64 -18.72 -14.60
N SER A 212 -20.36 -18.69 -14.23
CA SER A 212 -19.84 -18.04 -13.02
C SER A 212 -19.14 -16.73 -13.40
N PHE A 213 -19.37 -15.68 -12.62
CA PHE A 213 -18.80 -14.35 -12.78
C PHE A 213 -18.10 -13.91 -11.50
N SER A 214 -16.84 -13.50 -11.59
CA SER A 214 -16.10 -12.90 -10.47
C SER A 214 -15.35 -11.67 -10.94
N VAL A 215 -15.25 -10.65 -10.09
CA VAL A 215 -14.54 -9.40 -10.42
C VAL A 215 -13.42 -9.15 -9.40
N ARG A 216 -12.28 -8.64 -9.85
CA ARG A 216 -11.22 -8.14 -8.96
C ARG A 216 -10.76 -6.75 -9.39
N ALA A 217 -10.25 -5.99 -8.43
CA ALA A 217 -9.51 -4.76 -8.72
C ALA A 217 -8.01 -5.06 -8.85
N TYR A 218 -7.29 -4.27 -9.63
CA TYR A 218 -5.83 -4.30 -9.69
C TYR A 218 -5.26 -2.89 -9.88
N SER A 219 -4.00 -2.73 -9.49
CA SER A 219 -3.20 -1.51 -9.69
C SER A 219 -1.87 -1.86 -10.38
N GLY A 220 -1.03 -0.85 -10.60
CA GLY A 220 0.36 -1.08 -11.05
C GLY A 220 1.21 -1.90 -10.07
N GLY A 221 0.77 -2.05 -8.81
CA GLY A 221 1.41 -2.91 -7.83
C GLY A 221 1.01 -4.39 -7.95
N GLY A 222 -0.11 -4.69 -8.62
CA GLY A 222 -0.61 -6.05 -8.81
C GLY A 222 -2.11 -6.21 -8.60
N PRO A 223 -2.63 -7.45 -8.77
CA PRO A 223 -4.04 -7.77 -8.58
C PRO A 223 -4.40 -7.95 -7.10
N GLY A 224 -5.59 -7.48 -6.74
CA GLY A 224 -6.24 -7.81 -5.48
C GLY A 224 -6.98 -9.14 -5.53
N PRO A 225 -7.69 -9.50 -4.44
CA PRO A 225 -8.49 -10.71 -4.39
C PRO A 225 -9.73 -10.62 -5.30
N TRP A 226 -10.18 -11.78 -5.77
CA TRP A 226 -11.47 -11.91 -6.47
C TRP A 226 -12.64 -11.74 -5.51
N SER A 227 -13.72 -11.16 -6.00
CA SER A 227 -15.02 -11.18 -5.33
C SER A 227 -15.57 -12.59 -5.24
N ASP A 228 -16.56 -12.77 -4.36
CA ASP A 228 -17.44 -13.93 -4.44
C ASP A 228 -18.01 -14.05 -5.86
N SER A 229 -18.15 -15.30 -6.29
CA SER A 229 -18.70 -15.61 -7.61
C SER A 229 -20.21 -15.50 -7.63
N PHE A 230 -20.74 -14.81 -8.63
CA PHE A 230 -22.16 -14.88 -8.98
C PHE A 230 -22.37 -15.98 -10.02
N VAL A 231 -23.30 -16.89 -9.77
CA VAL A 231 -23.65 -17.97 -10.71
C VAL A 231 -25.06 -17.76 -11.24
N GLY A 232 -25.22 -17.81 -12.56
CA GLY A 232 -26.54 -17.76 -13.19
C GLY A 232 -26.57 -18.35 -14.59
N ARG A 233 -27.77 -18.55 -15.10
CA ARG A 233 -28.02 -19.16 -16.41
C ARG A 233 -28.50 -18.11 -17.38
N VAL A 234 -27.88 -18.06 -18.57
CA VAL A 234 -28.30 -17.14 -19.64
C VAL A 234 -29.68 -17.57 -20.15
N TYR A 235 -30.54 -16.58 -20.38
CA TYR A 235 -31.92 -16.83 -20.81
C TYR A 235 -31.98 -17.67 -22.11
N SER A 236 -32.87 -18.67 -22.13
CA SER A 236 -33.27 -19.40 -23.33
C SER A 236 -34.79 -19.61 -23.33
N GLN A 237 -35.42 -19.50 -24.51
CA GLN A 237 -36.86 -19.70 -24.69
C GLN A 237 -37.30 -21.15 -24.36
N GLU A 238 -36.42 -22.13 -24.60
CA GLU A 238 -36.67 -23.56 -24.39
C GLU A 238 -36.91 -23.93 -22.91
N ALA A 239 -36.41 -23.15 -21.95
CA ALA A 239 -36.54 -23.45 -20.52
C ALA A 239 -37.98 -23.26 -19.97
N LEU A 240 -38.86 -22.59 -20.71
CA LEU A 240 -40.26 -22.33 -20.31
C LEU A 240 -41.24 -23.38 -20.86
N GLU A 241 -40.84 -24.23 -21.79
CA GLU A 241 -41.75 -25.19 -22.44
C GLU A 241 -41.92 -26.52 -21.68
N TYR A 242 -41.24 -26.70 -20.53
CA TYR A 242 -41.30 -27.96 -19.77
C TYR A 242 -42.43 -28.04 -18.71
N HIS A 243 -43.30 -27.03 -18.62
CA HIS A 243 -44.42 -26.99 -17.66
C HIS A 243 -45.75 -26.52 -18.29
N GLY A 244 -46.19 -27.21 -19.35
CA GLY A 244 -47.53 -27.08 -19.94
C GLY A 244 -48.22 -28.42 -20.11
#